data_AF-A0A349BSR9-F1
#
_entry.id   AF-A0A349BSR9-F1
#
_cell.length_a   1.000
_cell.length_b   1.000
_cell.length_c   1.000
_cell.angle_alpha   90.00
_cell.angle_beta   90.00
_cell.angle_gamma   90.00
#
_symmetry.space_group_name_H-M   'P 1'
#
loop_
_entity.id
_entity.type
_entity.pdbx_description
1 polymer ?
#
loop_
_entity_poly.entity_id
_entity_poly.type
_entity_poly.pdbx_seq_one_letter_code
_entity_poly.pdbx_strand_id
1 'polypeptide(L)' 'KIRIGNKLYFGDDESLVAEVIDNTTSRGRTLRFLFDGSYAEFRTKLKDLGETPLPKYIKRPTEEEDRERYQTIYA' A
#
# COMPACT_ATOMS: atom_id res chain seq x y z
N LYS A 1 16.00 9.27 -1.23
CA LYS A 1 15.97 8.87 0.20
C LYS A 1 14.82 9.61 0.88
N ILE A 2 13.76 8.89 1.25
CA ILE A 2 12.56 9.49 1.88
C ILE A 2 12.87 9.83 3.35
N ARG A 3 12.38 10.97 3.86
CA ARG A 3 12.56 11.45 5.24
C ARG A 3 11.20 11.61 5.94
N ILE A 4 11.23 11.68 7.26
CA ILE A 4 10.04 12.04 8.06
C ILE A 4 9.56 13.43 7.65
N GLY A 5 8.24 13.63 7.58
CA GLY A 5 7.57 14.84 7.11
C GLY A 5 7.41 14.93 5.59
N ASN A 6 8.01 14.02 4.81
CA ASN A 6 7.79 14.01 3.37
C ASN A 6 6.37 13.55 3.05
N LYS A 7 5.74 14.24 2.11
CA LYS A 7 4.47 13.83 1.49
C LYS A 7 4.75 12.97 0.26
N LEU A 8 4.01 11.89 0.14
CA LEU A 8 4.00 10.95 -0.97
C LEU A 8 2.62 11.03 -1.63
N TYR A 9 2.60 11.06 -2.96
CA TYR A 9 1.39 11.12 -3.77
C TYR A 9 1.30 9.80 -4.54
N PHE A 10 0.12 9.20 -4.54
CA PHE A 10 -0.16 7.91 -5.15
C PHE A 10 -1.34 8.04 -6.13
N GLY A 11 -1.28 7.25 -7.20
CA GLY A 11 -2.22 7.31 -8.32
C GLY A 11 -1.82 8.32 -9.38
N ASP A 12 -2.28 8.10 -10.61
CA ASP A 12 -2.03 9.00 -11.75
C ASP A 12 -2.71 10.37 -11.57
N ASP A 13 -3.74 10.43 -10.72
CA ASP A 13 -4.49 11.63 -10.37
C ASP A 13 -3.99 12.29 -9.07
N GLU A 14 -2.90 11.79 -8.47
CA GLU A 14 -2.35 12.21 -7.18
C GLU A 14 -3.41 12.22 -6.04
N SER A 15 -4.51 11.47 -6.18
CA SER A 15 -5.67 11.60 -5.31
C SER A 15 -5.51 10.95 -3.94
N LEU A 16 -4.43 10.19 -3.73
CA LEU A 16 -4.10 9.60 -2.44
C LEU A 16 -2.76 10.15 -1.95
N VAL A 17 -2.79 10.86 -0.82
CA VAL A 17 -1.60 11.47 -0.22
C VAL A 17 -1.24 10.73 1.06
N ALA A 18 0.04 10.53 1.34
CA ALA A 18 0.51 10.03 2.63
C ALA A 18 1.71 10.82 3.14
N GLU A 19 1.77 11.04 4.45
CA GLU A 19 2.90 11.65 5.13
C GLU A 19 3.73 10.60 5.86
N VAL A 20 5.06 10.70 5.76
CA VAL A 20 5.97 9.84 6.50
C VAL A 20 6.07 10.34 7.94
N ILE A 21 5.51 9.61 8.88
CA ILE A 21 5.48 10.05 10.30
C ILE A 21 6.61 9.43 11.13
N ASP A 22 7.15 8.29 10.71
CA ASP A 22 8.19 7.60 11.48
C ASP A 22 9.03 6.62 10.65
N ASN A 23 10.14 6.16 11.22
CA ASN A 23 10.99 5.10 10.70
C ASN A 23 10.89 3.86 11.59
N THR A 24 10.77 2.67 11.01
CA THR A 24 10.76 1.42 11.78
C THR A 24 12.17 0.85 11.93
N THR A 25 12.37 0.01 12.94
CA THR A 25 13.63 -0.70 13.20
C THR A 25 14.04 -1.65 12.06
N SER A 26 13.08 -2.10 11.26
CA SER A 26 13.25 -2.97 10.10
C SER A 26 13.58 -2.24 8.79
N ARG A 27 14.03 -0.97 8.86
CA ARG A 27 14.23 -0.05 7.72
C ARG A 27 12.95 0.32 6.96
N GLY A 28 11.77 0.00 7.52
CA GLY A 28 10.48 0.44 7.00
C GLY A 28 10.19 1.90 7.33
N ARG A 29 9.10 2.42 6.76
CA ARG A 29 8.57 3.76 7.03
C ARG A 29 7.12 3.65 7.46
N THR A 30 6.77 4.34 8.53
CA THR A 30 5.39 4.47 8.96
C THR A 30 4.78 5.65 8.20
N LEU A 31 3.72 5.37 7.44
CA LEU A 31 3.00 6.36 6.66
C LEU A 31 1.64 6.64 7.29
N ARG A 32 1.20 7.90 7.24
CA ARG A 32 -0.16 8.31 7.56
C ARG A 32 -0.83 8.78 6.27
N PHE A 33 -1.87 8.06 5.84
CA PHE A 33 -2.67 8.49 4.69
C PHE A 33 -3.55 9.69 5.07
N LEU A 34 -3.52 10.71 4.23
CA LEU A 34 -4.39 11.87 4.25
C LEU A 34 -5.41 11.65 3.13
N PHE A 35 -6.61 11.24 3.50
CA PHE A 35 -7.69 10.94 2.57
C PHE A 35 -8.96 11.64 3.01
N ASP A 36 -9.57 12.41 2.10
CA ASP A 36 -10.81 13.12 2.34
C ASP A 36 -11.98 12.27 1.83
N GLY A 37 -12.54 11.46 2.73
CA GLY A 37 -13.62 10.52 2.43
C GLY A 37 -13.82 9.48 3.51
N SER A 38 -14.75 8.56 3.28
CA SER A 38 -15.02 7.46 4.20
C SER A 38 -13.89 6.42 4.17
N TYR A 39 -13.77 5.65 5.26
CA TYR A 39 -12.84 4.51 5.32
C TYR A 39 -13.13 3.47 4.22
N ALA A 40 -14.39 3.31 3.81
CA ALA A 40 -14.78 2.39 2.76
C ALA A 40 -14.22 2.83 1.39
N GLU A 41 -14.35 4.11 1.05
CA GLU A 41 -13.80 4.68 -0.18
C GLU A 41 -12.27 4.61 -0.19
N PHE A 42 -11.63 4.90 0.95
CA PHE A 42 -10.19 4.73 1.11
C PHE A 42 -9.75 3.29 0.82
N ARG A 43 -10.47 2.30 1.38
CA ARG A 43 -10.18 0.87 1.17
C ARG A 43 -10.35 0.46 -0.29
N THR A 44 -11.36 0.98 -0.98
CA THR A 44 -11.55 0.74 -2.41
C THR A 44 -10.39 1.32 -3.21
N LYS A 45 -10.05 2.60 -3.01
CA LYS A 45 -8.90 3.23 -3.68
C LYS A 45 -7.58 2.51 -3.41
N LEU A 46 -7.35 2.04 -2.18
CA LEU A 46 -6.15 1.30 -1.83
C LEU A 46 -6.05 -0.03 -2.61
N LYS A 47 -7.19 -0.69 -2.84
CA LYS A 47 -7.26 -1.94 -3.62
C LYS A 47 -7.12 -1.70 -5.13
N ASP A 48 -7.59 -0.56 -5.62
CA ASP A 48 -7.48 -0.20 -7.04
C ASP A 48 -6.05 0.18 -7.41
N LEU A 49 -5.33 0.87 -6.50
CA LEU A 49 -3.94 1.27 -6.68
C LEU A 49 -2.93 0.16 -6.34
N GLY A 50 -3.37 -0.90 -5.66
CA GLY A 50 -2.52 -1.96 -5.12
C GLY A 50 -2.72 -3.31 -5.81
N GLU A 51 -1.66 -4.10 -5.86
CA GLU A 51 -1.73 -5.49 -6.34
C GLU A 51 -1.52 -6.48 -5.19
N THR A 52 -2.07 -7.69 -5.35
CA THR A 52 -1.82 -8.78 -4.41
C THR A 52 -0.35 -9.18 -4.47
N PRO A 53 0.40 -9.11 -3.37
CA PRO A 53 1.81 -9.46 -3.40
C PRO A 53 1.97 -10.96 -3.63
N LEU A 54 2.61 -11.34 -4.72
CA LEU A 54 2.92 -12.75 -4.99
C LEU A 54 4.18 -13.20 -4.23
N PRO A 55 4.23 -14.46 -3.76
CA PRO A 55 5.46 -15.07 -3.28
C PRO A 55 6.60 -14.90 -4.29
N LYS A 56 7.81 -14.59 -3.80
CA LYS A 56 8.99 -14.21 -4.62
C LYS A 56 9.38 -15.21 -5.72
N TYR A 57 8.95 -16.47 -5.62
CA TYR A 57 9.25 -17.51 -6.61
C TYR A 57 8.27 -17.51 -7.81
N ILE A 58 7.14 -16.82 -7.71
CA ILE A 58 6.17 -16.66 -8.80
C ILE A 58 6.57 -15.43 -9.63
N LYS A 59 6.83 -15.64 -10.93
CA LYS A 59 7.34 -14.59 -11.85
C LYS A 59 6.32 -14.14 -12.91
N ARG A 60 5.05 -14.52 -12.75
CA ARG A 60 3.95 -14.09 -13.63
C ARG A 60 3.29 -12.82 -13.08
N PRO A 61 2.54 -12.06 -13.90
CA PRO A 61 1.69 -10.99 -13.40
C PRO A 61 0.61 -11.50 -12.45
N THR A 62 0.11 -10.59 -11.62
CA THR A 62 -0.98 -10.83 -10.66
C THR A 62 -2.29 -11.10 -11.41
N GLU A 63 -2.99 -12.17 -11.03
CA GLU A 63 -4.30 -12.57 -11.55
C GLU A 63 -5.37 -12.39 -10.46
N GLU A 64 -6.65 -12.28 -10.84
CA GLU A 64 -7.75 -12.11 -9.87
C GLU A 64 -7.82 -13.27 -8.87
N GLU A 65 -7.58 -14.50 -9.34
CA GLU A 65 -7.53 -15.70 -8.49
C GLU A 65 -6.47 -15.61 -7.38
N ASP A 66 -5.43 -14.80 -7.55
CA ASP A 66 -4.40 -14.66 -6.53
C ASP A 66 -4.92 -13.94 -5.30
N ARG A 67 -5.93 -13.08 -5.43
CA ARG A 67 -6.61 -12.47 -4.28
C ARG A 67 -7.27 -13.52 -3.40
N GLU A 68 -7.82 -14.58 -3.99
CA GLU A 68 -8.48 -15.66 -3.27
C GLU A 68 -7.47 -16.66 -2.67
N ARG A 69 -6.39 -16.95 -3.41
CA ARG A 69 -5.34 -17.88 -2.98
C ARG A 69 -4.36 -17.29 -1.97
N TYR A 70 -4.29 -15.97 -1.87
CA TYR A 70 -3.32 -15.30 -1.00
C TYR A 70 -3.66 -15.53 0.48
N GLN A 71 -2.74 -16.19 1.19
CA GLN A 71 -2.85 -16.43 2.62
C GLN A 71 -1.63 -15.83 3.34
N THR A 72 -1.89 -15.03 4.36
CA THR A 72 -0.84 -14.51 5.26
C THR A 72 -0.84 -15.33 6.55
N ILE A 73 0.27 -16.00 6.84
CA ILE A 73 0.49 -16.63 8.15
C ILE A 73 1.12 -15.57 9.08
N TYR A 74 0.47 -15.29 10.20
CA TYR A 74 1.03 -14.49 11.27
C TYR A 74 1.72 -15.43 12.27
N ALA A 75 2.92 -15.07 12.72
CA ALA A 75 3.68 -15.76 13.76
C ALA A 75 3.88 -14.85 14.96
#